data_AF-A0A2H0RVS2-F1
#
_entry.id   AF-A0A2H0RVS2-F1
#
_cell.length_a   1.000
_cell.length_b   1.000
_cell.length_c   1.000
_cell.angle_alpha   90.00
_cell.angle_beta   90.00
_cell.angle_gamma   90.00
#
_symmetry.space_group_name_H-M   'P 1'
#
loop_
_entity.id
_entity.type
_entity.pdbx_description
1 polymer ?
#
loop_
_entity_poly.entity_id
_entity_poly.type
_entity_poly.pdbx_seq_one_letter_code
_entity_poly.pdbx_strand_id
1 'polypeptide(L)'
;MYHIEISSEEIKKLQKQSVMMGLGDEVRQKLEWFLFYLESGKSVSQTCVHFGIARSTFYRWVQRFDPQDLRTLEEKSHRPRMLRQTKVSQTLSDLVRMYRMQNPYLGKEHIAELLEAEHTITVSPSTIGRIITQGNLYFGDSLLHRKKRNENFQEMTSPQMYAQSDEVEMPAFENTETELAQFVHAWRALVRCVWRRFRRPIIMTSLLSNIVFIGLLLMTAAWENAVSEKKATQAAIQLETEGRAAAPVNGARQAAAPVNGARQAAAPSVPHIETHTIIHE
;
A
#
# COMPACT_ATOMS: atom_id res chain seq x y z
N MET A 1 8.28 3.90 -50.24
CA MET A 1 9.00 4.89 -49.40
C MET A 1 8.38 4.82 -48.01
N TYR A 2 9.15 4.80 -46.93
CA TYR A 2 8.60 4.58 -45.59
C TYR A 2 7.87 5.84 -45.10
N HIS A 3 6.56 5.73 -44.87
CA HIS A 3 5.71 6.81 -44.37
C HIS A 3 4.78 6.29 -43.29
N ILE A 4 4.33 7.20 -42.44
CA ILE A 4 3.26 6.98 -41.46
C ILE A 4 1.95 7.46 -42.10
N GLU A 5 0.99 6.55 -42.20
CA GLU A 5 -0.34 6.76 -42.79
C GLU A 5 -1.40 7.17 -41.74
N ILE A 6 -1.06 7.01 -40.46
CA ILE A 6 -1.84 7.30 -39.25
C ILE A 6 -1.99 8.83 -39.03
N SER A 7 -3.09 9.28 -38.43
CA SER A 7 -3.28 10.70 -38.03
C SER A 7 -2.52 11.09 -36.75
N SER A 8 -2.26 12.39 -36.56
CA SER A 8 -1.62 12.90 -35.33
C SER A 8 -2.44 12.61 -34.07
N GLU A 9 -3.78 12.62 -34.16
CA GLU A 9 -4.67 12.31 -33.02
C GLU A 9 -4.66 10.82 -32.65
N GLU A 10 -4.49 9.92 -33.62
CA GLU A 10 -4.23 8.51 -33.34
C GLU A 10 -2.86 8.31 -32.66
N ILE A 11 -1.80 9.01 -33.07
CA ILE A 11 -0.51 8.96 -32.35
C ILE A 11 -0.68 9.45 -30.89
N LYS A 12 -1.43 10.53 -30.64
CA LYS A 12 -1.75 11.02 -29.28
C LYS A 12 -2.56 10.00 -28.47
N LYS A 13 -3.44 9.22 -29.11
CA LYS A 13 -4.13 8.08 -28.48
C LYS A 13 -3.15 6.94 -28.14
N LEU A 14 -2.24 6.59 -29.05
CA LEU A 14 -1.23 5.55 -28.84
C LEU A 14 -0.23 5.92 -27.74
N GLN A 15 0.15 7.20 -27.59
CA GLN A 15 0.94 7.66 -26.45
C GLN A 15 0.23 7.36 -25.11
N LYS A 16 -1.06 7.71 -24.98
CA LYS A 16 -1.85 7.37 -23.78
C LYS A 16 -1.95 5.85 -23.56
N GLN A 17 -2.08 5.07 -24.64
CA GLN A 17 -2.10 3.61 -24.59
C GLN A 17 -0.78 3.02 -24.07
N SER A 18 0.38 3.54 -24.50
CA SER A 18 1.70 3.08 -24.03
C SER A 18 1.89 3.29 -22.51
N VAL A 19 1.37 4.40 -21.97
CA VAL A 19 1.36 4.68 -20.52
C VAL A 19 0.48 3.67 -19.78
N MET A 20 -0.74 3.40 -20.26
CA MET A 20 -1.64 2.42 -19.64
C MET A 20 -1.12 0.97 -19.73
N MET A 21 -0.26 0.67 -20.72
CA MET A 21 0.37 -0.64 -20.89
C MET A 21 1.69 -0.80 -20.12
N GLY A 22 2.19 0.26 -19.47
CA GLY A 22 3.47 0.21 -18.74
C GLY A 22 4.69 -0.01 -19.65
N LEU A 23 4.65 0.45 -20.90
CA LEU A 23 5.77 0.29 -21.84
C LEU A 23 6.90 1.29 -21.55
N GLY A 24 8.12 0.91 -21.90
CA GLY A 24 9.34 1.70 -21.65
C GLY A 24 9.32 3.10 -22.29
N ASP A 25 10.04 4.03 -21.66
CA ASP A 25 10.10 5.43 -22.06
C ASP A 25 10.60 5.64 -23.48
N GLU A 26 11.42 4.72 -24.00
CA GLU A 26 11.88 4.81 -25.37
C GLU A 26 10.75 4.64 -26.38
N VAL A 27 9.64 3.95 -26.05
CA VAL A 27 8.43 3.86 -26.89
C VAL A 27 7.74 5.22 -26.99
N ARG A 28 7.56 5.89 -25.84
CA ARG A 28 6.92 7.22 -25.75
C ARG A 28 7.66 8.25 -26.59
N GLN A 29 9.00 8.21 -26.52
CA GLN A 29 9.90 9.03 -27.33
C GLN A 29 9.74 8.82 -28.85
N LYS A 30 9.52 7.59 -29.35
CA LYS A 30 9.37 7.39 -30.83
C LYS A 30 8.00 7.81 -31.31
N LEU A 31 6.96 7.60 -30.50
CA LEU A 31 5.64 8.15 -30.77
C LEU A 31 5.67 9.69 -30.82
N GLU A 32 6.50 10.34 -29.99
CA GLU A 32 6.75 11.79 -30.08
C GLU A 32 7.45 12.19 -31.40
N TRP A 33 8.49 11.45 -31.82
CA TRP A 33 9.12 11.66 -33.14
C TRP A 33 8.12 11.54 -34.29
N PHE A 34 7.20 10.58 -34.20
CA PHE A 34 6.17 10.35 -35.20
C PHE A 34 5.09 11.43 -35.18
N LEU A 35 4.71 11.91 -33.99
CA LEU A 35 3.77 13.02 -33.84
C LEU A 35 4.33 14.30 -34.48
N PHE A 36 5.55 14.69 -34.09
CA PHE A 36 6.23 15.85 -34.66
C PHE A 36 6.43 15.70 -36.18
N TYR A 37 6.79 14.51 -36.67
CA TYR A 37 6.90 14.25 -38.11
C TYR A 37 5.58 14.53 -38.86
N LEU A 38 4.43 14.14 -38.29
CA LEU A 38 3.12 14.42 -38.90
C LEU A 38 2.77 15.91 -38.82
N GLU A 39 2.98 16.55 -37.67
CA GLU A 39 2.66 17.97 -37.43
C GLU A 39 3.61 18.91 -38.19
N SER A 40 4.86 18.52 -38.45
CA SER A 40 5.85 19.24 -39.28
C SER A 40 5.73 18.93 -40.79
N GLY A 41 4.56 18.53 -41.28
CA GLY A 41 4.30 18.30 -42.70
C GLY A 41 5.07 17.14 -43.33
N LYS A 42 5.34 16.08 -42.56
CA LYS A 42 6.07 14.85 -42.99
C LYS A 42 7.54 15.08 -43.36
N SER A 43 8.19 16.06 -42.73
CA SER A 43 9.61 16.39 -42.91
C SER A 43 10.54 15.56 -42.02
N VAL A 44 11.06 14.44 -42.56
CA VAL A 44 12.05 13.58 -41.86
C VAL A 44 13.29 14.36 -41.44
N SER A 45 13.80 15.26 -42.29
CA SER A 45 15.00 16.05 -41.98
C SER A 45 14.78 17.00 -40.80
N GLN A 46 13.63 17.67 -40.73
CA GLN A 46 13.30 18.58 -39.63
C GLN A 46 13.10 17.80 -38.33
N THR A 47 12.42 16.66 -38.38
CA THR A 47 12.27 15.73 -37.24
C THR A 47 13.63 15.28 -36.72
N CYS A 48 14.53 14.86 -37.61
CA CYS A 48 15.87 14.40 -37.24
C CYS A 48 16.72 15.50 -36.60
N VAL A 49 16.64 16.74 -37.08
CA VAL A 49 17.32 17.89 -36.48
C VAL A 49 16.73 18.25 -35.11
N HIS A 50 15.39 18.21 -34.97
CA HIS A 50 14.71 18.59 -33.73
C HIS A 50 15.05 17.65 -32.55
N PHE A 51 15.06 16.33 -32.77
CA PHE A 51 15.39 15.34 -31.73
C PHE A 51 16.86 14.90 -31.72
N GLY A 52 17.73 15.49 -32.56
CA GLY A 52 19.15 15.12 -32.64
C GLY A 52 19.43 13.69 -33.14
N ILE A 53 18.49 13.07 -33.87
CA ILE A 53 18.58 11.67 -34.30
C ILE A 53 19.08 11.51 -35.74
N ALA A 54 19.79 10.42 -36.01
CA ALA A 54 20.16 10.05 -37.38
C ALA A 54 18.93 9.60 -38.20
N ARG A 55 18.85 10.00 -39.47
CA ARG A 55 17.77 9.59 -40.40
C ARG A 55 17.62 8.06 -40.51
N SER A 56 18.73 7.33 -40.44
CA SER A 56 18.75 5.86 -40.40
C SER A 56 18.06 5.28 -39.17
N THR A 57 18.21 5.92 -38.00
CA THR A 57 17.46 5.57 -36.79
C THR A 57 15.97 5.83 -36.99
N PHE A 58 15.58 7.01 -37.49
CA PHE A 58 14.16 7.31 -37.74
C PHE A 58 13.51 6.27 -38.68
N TYR A 59 14.12 5.99 -39.85
CA TYR A 59 13.58 4.98 -40.77
C TYR A 59 13.56 3.55 -40.18
N ARG A 60 14.55 3.16 -39.36
CA ARG A 60 14.56 1.88 -38.63
C ARG A 60 13.34 1.73 -37.73
N TRP A 61 12.82 2.82 -37.17
CA TRP A 61 11.65 2.81 -36.31
C TRP A 61 10.33 2.92 -37.07
N VAL A 62 10.26 3.74 -38.13
CA VAL A 62 9.08 3.73 -39.03
C VAL A 62 8.88 2.34 -39.67
N GLN A 63 9.96 1.61 -39.97
CA GLN A 63 9.89 0.23 -40.48
C GLN A 63 9.44 -0.79 -39.41
N ARG A 64 9.67 -0.52 -38.12
CA ARG A 64 9.25 -1.40 -37.02
C ARG A 64 7.81 -1.14 -36.58
N PHE A 65 7.34 0.11 -36.67
CA PHE A 65 6.10 0.58 -36.05
C PHE A 65 4.85 -0.14 -36.58
N ASP A 66 4.15 -0.83 -35.67
CA ASP A 66 2.78 -1.30 -35.85
C ASP A 66 1.83 -0.52 -34.91
N PRO A 67 0.77 0.15 -35.40
CA PRO A 67 -0.23 0.79 -34.54
C PRO A 67 -1.06 -0.19 -33.70
N GLN A 68 -1.13 -1.48 -34.07
CA GLN A 68 -1.84 -2.51 -33.32
C GLN A 68 -1.00 -3.11 -32.20
N ASP A 69 0.34 -3.11 -32.32
CA ASP A 69 1.27 -3.57 -31.28
C ASP A 69 2.39 -2.56 -31.02
N LEU A 70 2.24 -1.78 -29.95
CA LEU A 70 3.22 -0.79 -29.52
C LEU A 70 4.53 -1.41 -28.99
N ARG A 71 4.57 -2.70 -28.67
CA ARG A 71 5.81 -3.42 -28.32
C ARG A 71 6.81 -3.51 -29.48
N THR A 72 6.33 -3.29 -30.70
CA THR A 72 7.21 -3.16 -31.88
C THR A 72 8.21 -1.98 -31.77
N LEU A 73 7.90 -0.98 -30.93
CA LEU A 73 8.73 0.20 -30.68
C LEU A 73 9.70 0.05 -29.50
N GLU A 74 9.60 -1.00 -28.68
CA GLU A 74 10.55 -1.27 -27.59
C GLU A 74 11.94 -1.61 -28.18
N GLU A 75 13.02 -1.25 -27.50
CA GLU A 75 14.36 -1.59 -27.99
C GLU A 75 14.71 -3.06 -27.75
N LYS A 76 15.23 -3.69 -28.79
CA LYS A 76 15.50 -5.12 -28.81
C LYS A 76 16.89 -5.37 -28.27
N SER A 77 17.01 -6.31 -27.33
CA SER A 77 18.25 -6.59 -26.59
C SER A 77 19.48 -6.56 -27.49
N HIS A 78 20.43 -5.68 -27.16
CA HIS A 78 21.71 -5.54 -27.87
C HIS A 78 22.65 -6.74 -27.66
N ARG A 79 22.29 -7.69 -26.77
CA ARG A 79 23.07 -8.90 -26.50
C ARG A 79 23.14 -9.77 -27.76
N PRO A 80 24.33 -10.21 -28.22
CA PRO A 80 24.44 -11.14 -29.35
C PRO A 80 23.66 -12.43 -29.08
N ARG A 81 22.79 -12.82 -30.03
CA ARG A 81 21.96 -14.04 -29.93
C ARG A 81 22.76 -15.31 -29.66
N MET A 82 23.99 -15.37 -30.16
CA MET A 82 24.95 -16.43 -29.91
C MET A 82 26.21 -15.84 -29.32
N LEU A 83 26.53 -16.21 -28.07
CA LEU A 83 27.82 -15.91 -27.46
C LEU A 83 28.84 -16.98 -27.87
N ARG A 84 30.10 -16.57 -28.06
CA ARG A 84 31.20 -17.50 -28.38
C ARG A 84 31.47 -18.42 -27.18
N GLN A 85 31.07 -19.69 -27.30
CA GLN A 85 31.52 -20.74 -26.39
C GLN A 85 33.05 -20.97 -26.53
N THR A 86 33.68 -21.38 -25.43
CA THR A 86 35.13 -21.63 -25.42
C THR A 86 35.41 -23.02 -25.97
N LYS A 87 36.26 -23.14 -27.00
CA LYS A 87 36.66 -24.43 -27.58
C LYS A 87 37.69 -25.14 -26.68
N VAL A 88 37.24 -25.64 -25.53
CA VAL A 88 38.02 -26.49 -24.63
C VAL A 88 37.64 -27.95 -24.88
N SER A 89 38.60 -28.87 -24.84
CA SER A 89 38.27 -30.30 -24.81
C SER A 89 37.66 -30.68 -23.45
N GLN A 90 36.70 -31.61 -23.45
CA GLN A 90 36.13 -32.14 -22.21
C GLN A 90 37.23 -32.76 -21.33
N THR A 91 38.09 -33.59 -21.92
CA THR A 91 39.25 -34.22 -21.26
C THR A 91 40.14 -33.21 -20.52
N LEU A 92 40.45 -32.08 -21.16
CA LEU A 92 41.25 -31.01 -20.56
C LEU A 92 40.52 -30.35 -19.37
N SER A 93 39.20 -30.23 -19.45
CA SER A 93 38.37 -29.69 -18.38
C SER A 93 38.30 -30.63 -17.17
N ASP A 94 38.26 -31.94 -17.42
CA ASP A 94 38.25 -32.98 -16.39
C ASP A 94 39.61 -33.14 -15.71
N LEU A 95 40.72 -33.05 -16.46
CA LEU A 95 42.08 -33.02 -15.88
C LEU A 95 42.28 -31.78 -14.97
N VAL A 96 41.88 -30.59 -15.42
CA VAL A 96 41.93 -29.36 -14.59
C VAL A 96 41.06 -29.50 -13.33
N ARG A 97 39.94 -30.20 -13.41
CA ARG A 97 39.11 -30.56 -12.24
C ARG A 97 39.84 -31.55 -11.31
N MET A 98 40.49 -32.59 -11.84
CA MET A 98 41.23 -33.58 -11.05
C MET A 98 42.36 -32.93 -10.24
N TYR A 99 43.24 -32.15 -10.86
CA TYR A 99 44.31 -31.44 -10.14
C TYR A 99 43.75 -30.48 -9.08
N ARG A 100 42.62 -29.81 -9.36
CA ARG A 100 41.91 -28.95 -8.39
C ARG A 100 41.29 -29.71 -7.23
N MET A 101 40.84 -30.96 -7.43
CA MET A 101 40.31 -31.79 -6.35
C MET A 101 41.45 -32.38 -5.48
N GLN A 102 42.58 -32.75 -6.10
CA GLN A 102 43.78 -33.24 -5.40
C GLN A 102 44.47 -32.13 -4.59
N ASN A 103 44.64 -30.94 -5.16
CA ASN A 103 45.16 -29.77 -4.47
C ASN A 103 44.29 -28.53 -4.77
N PRO A 104 43.36 -28.17 -3.87
CA PRO A 104 42.47 -27.03 -4.09
C PRO A 104 43.18 -25.68 -4.24
N TYR A 105 44.38 -25.51 -3.67
CA TYR A 105 45.10 -24.24 -3.65
C TYR A 105 46.01 -24.00 -4.87
N LEU A 106 46.10 -24.96 -5.79
CA LEU A 106 47.08 -24.96 -6.89
C LEU A 106 47.00 -23.73 -7.79
N GLY A 107 48.13 -23.30 -8.37
CA GLY A 107 48.17 -22.19 -9.32
C GLY A 107 47.61 -22.57 -10.69
N LYS A 108 47.02 -21.62 -11.43
CA LYS A 108 46.66 -21.85 -12.84
C LYS A 108 47.91 -22.04 -13.74
N GLU A 109 49.04 -21.47 -13.33
CA GLU A 109 50.35 -21.64 -13.96
C GLU A 109 50.84 -23.08 -13.75
N HIS A 110 50.89 -23.54 -12.50
CA HIS A 110 51.36 -24.88 -12.15
C HIS A 110 50.47 -26.01 -12.71
N ILE A 111 49.16 -25.78 -12.87
CA ILE A 111 48.29 -26.72 -13.60
C ILE A 111 48.69 -26.80 -15.09
N ALA A 112 49.23 -25.74 -15.70
CA ALA A 112 49.77 -25.80 -17.06
C ALA A 112 51.09 -26.60 -17.11
N GLU A 113 51.98 -26.38 -16.14
CA GLU A 113 53.24 -27.12 -15.98
C GLU A 113 52.97 -28.64 -15.86
N LEU A 114 52.00 -29.04 -15.03
CA LEU A 114 51.60 -30.45 -14.88
C LEU A 114 50.95 -31.03 -16.15
N LEU A 115 50.05 -30.29 -16.81
CA LEU A 115 49.43 -30.73 -18.07
C LEU A 115 50.45 -30.93 -19.20
N GLU A 116 51.51 -30.12 -19.23
CA GLU A 116 52.61 -30.26 -20.19
C GLU A 116 53.51 -31.43 -19.83
N ALA A 117 53.88 -31.59 -18.55
CA ALA A 117 54.77 -32.66 -18.08
C ALA A 117 54.14 -34.07 -18.08
N GLU A 118 52.89 -34.22 -17.63
CA GLU A 118 52.22 -35.52 -17.47
C GLU A 118 51.43 -35.97 -18.71
N HIS A 119 51.01 -35.01 -19.55
CA HIS A 119 50.11 -35.29 -20.67
C HIS A 119 50.56 -34.70 -22.02
N THR A 120 51.65 -33.93 -22.08
CA THR A 120 52.11 -33.23 -23.30
C THR A 120 51.05 -32.26 -23.86
N ILE A 121 50.23 -31.66 -22.99
CA ILE A 121 49.13 -30.75 -23.36
C ILE A 121 49.54 -29.29 -23.07
N THR A 122 50.26 -28.66 -24.00
CA THR A 122 50.63 -27.24 -23.94
C THR A 122 49.39 -26.35 -24.02
N VAL A 123 48.97 -25.77 -22.88
CA VAL A 123 47.76 -24.93 -22.77
C VAL A 123 48.05 -23.67 -21.98
N SER A 124 47.60 -22.51 -22.47
CA SER A 124 47.86 -21.24 -21.77
C SER A 124 47.24 -21.24 -20.35
N PRO A 125 47.95 -20.73 -19.32
CA PRO A 125 47.40 -20.54 -17.98
C PRO A 125 46.12 -19.70 -17.95
N SER A 126 45.95 -18.79 -18.93
CA SER A 126 44.73 -18.02 -19.16
C SER A 126 43.54 -18.87 -19.63
N THR A 127 43.78 -19.96 -20.36
CA THR A 127 42.74 -20.95 -20.71
C THR A 127 42.33 -21.74 -19.47
N ILE A 128 43.30 -22.23 -18.70
CA ILE A 128 43.06 -22.97 -17.45
C ILE A 128 42.31 -22.11 -16.43
N GLY A 129 42.66 -20.83 -16.31
CA GLY A 129 41.90 -19.86 -15.50
C GLY A 129 40.43 -19.74 -15.91
N ARG A 130 40.11 -19.76 -17.22
CA ARG A 130 38.73 -19.74 -17.71
C ARG A 130 37.98 -21.03 -17.36
N ILE A 131 38.63 -22.19 -17.50
CA ILE A 131 38.06 -23.50 -17.11
C ILE A 131 37.71 -23.51 -15.62
N ILE A 132 38.62 -23.00 -14.76
CA ILE A 132 38.42 -22.92 -13.31
C ILE A 132 37.22 -22.02 -12.96
N THR A 133 37.10 -20.84 -13.57
CA THR A 133 35.96 -19.94 -13.33
C THR A 133 34.66 -20.52 -13.88
N GLN A 134 34.63 -20.99 -15.14
CA GLN A 134 33.44 -21.54 -15.80
C GLN A 134 32.93 -22.83 -15.13
N GLY A 135 33.82 -23.69 -14.64
CA GLY A 135 33.47 -24.90 -13.90
C GLY A 135 33.30 -24.70 -12.39
N ASN A 136 33.41 -23.46 -11.89
CA ASN A 136 33.41 -23.10 -10.46
C ASN A 136 34.35 -23.97 -9.58
N LEU A 137 35.54 -24.30 -10.10
CA LEU A 137 36.48 -25.30 -9.53
C LEU A 137 37.27 -24.78 -8.32
N TYR A 138 36.60 -24.10 -7.39
CA TYR A 138 37.17 -23.50 -6.19
C TYR A 138 36.89 -24.35 -4.95
N PHE A 139 37.57 -25.48 -4.79
CA PHE A 139 37.29 -26.46 -3.73
C PHE A 139 37.86 -26.13 -2.34
N GLY A 140 38.80 -25.19 -2.21
CA GLY A 140 39.45 -24.85 -0.93
C GLY A 140 38.57 -23.97 -0.03
N ASP A 141 38.82 -23.92 1.28
CA ASP A 141 37.94 -23.21 2.23
C ASP A 141 38.42 -21.83 2.68
N SER A 142 39.53 -21.34 2.10
CA SER A 142 39.98 -19.97 2.31
C SER A 142 38.93 -18.94 1.91
N LEU A 143 38.99 -17.76 2.54
CA LEU A 143 38.04 -16.67 2.30
C LEU A 143 37.96 -16.27 0.82
N LEU A 144 39.08 -16.33 0.08
CA LEU A 144 39.12 -16.06 -1.36
C LEU A 144 38.39 -17.11 -2.19
N HIS A 145 38.51 -18.40 -1.86
CA HIS A 145 37.76 -19.45 -2.54
C HIS A 145 36.26 -19.34 -2.25
N ARG A 146 35.90 -19.07 -0.99
CA ARG A 146 34.51 -18.85 -0.57
C ARG A 146 33.89 -17.63 -1.27
N LYS A 147 34.63 -16.51 -1.34
CA LYS A 147 34.20 -15.31 -2.08
C LYS A 147 33.97 -15.65 -3.55
N LYS A 148 34.91 -16.33 -4.21
CA LYS A 148 34.77 -16.71 -5.63
C LYS A 148 33.67 -17.73 -5.90
N ARG A 149 33.42 -18.70 -5.02
CA ARG A 149 32.25 -19.59 -5.11
C ARG A 149 30.96 -18.77 -5.09
N ASN A 150 30.88 -17.78 -4.21
CA ASN A 150 29.71 -16.92 -4.07
C ASN A 150 29.56 -15.90 -5.21
N GLU A 151 30.66 -15.30 -5.69
CA GLU A 151 30.68 -14.41 -6.87
C GLU A 151 30.21 -15.16 -8.12
N ASN A 152 30.79 -16.33 -8.40
CA ASN A 152 30.34 -17.20 -9.49
C ASN A 152 28.87 -17.63 -9.32
N PHE A 153 28.45 -17.95 -8.09
CA PHE A 153 27.05 -18.30 -7.80
C PHE A 153 26.13 -17.09 -8.02
N GLN A 154 26.57 -15.87 -7.72
CA GLN A 154 25.83 -14.65 -8.03
C GLN A 154 25.78 -14.39 -9.54
N GLU A 155 26.88 -14.54 -10.29
CA GLU A 155 26.87 -14.43 -11.76
C GLU A 155 25.99 -15.49 -12.46
N MET A 156 25.82 -16.67 -11.85
CA MET A 156 25.08 -17.82 -12.40
C MET A 156 23.63 -17.95 -11.87
N THR A 157 23.34 -17.39 -10.69
CA THR A 157 22.03 -17.44 -10.01
C THR A 157 21.34 -16.08 -9.98
N SER A 158 22.03 -15.00 -10.34
CA SER A 158 21.38 -14.00 -11.19
C SER A 158 20.88 -14.73 -12.44
N PRO A 159 19.60 -14.58 -12.81
CA PRO A 159 19.17 -14.71 -14.19
C PRO A 159 19.96 -13.77 -15.11
N GLN A 160 19.45 -13.54 -16.32
CA GLN A 160 19.86 -12.37 -17.10
C GLN A 160 19.24 -11.09 -16.50
N MET A 161 19.50 -10.81 -15.21
CA MET A 161 19.00 -9.70 -14.36
C MET A 161 19.56 -8.31 -14.74
N TYR A 162 19.80 -8.11 -16.03
CA TYR A 162 19.86 -6.80 -16.69
C TYR A 162 18.97 -6.78 -17.95
N ALA A 163 17.93 -7.61 -17.93
CA ALA A 163 16.67 -7.43 -18.63
C ALA A 163 15.59 -7.52 -17.54
N GLN A 164 14.83 -6.44 -17.34
CA GLN A 164 13.94 -6.24 -16.18
C GLN A 164 14.68 -6.21 -14.82
N SER A 165 15.67 -5.32 -14.72
CA SER A 165 15.73 -4.44 -13.56
C SER A 165 15.09 -3.11 -13.96
N ASP A 166 13.80 -2.93 -13.66
CA ASP A 166 13.21 -1.60 -13.58
C ASP A 166 13.94 -0.80 -12.49
N GLU A 167 13.85 0.53 -12.51
CA GLU A 167 14.51 1.40 -11.54
C GLU A 167 13.91 1.25 -10.14
N VAL A 168 14.39 0.25 -9.39
CA VAL A 168 14.37 0.31 -7.92
C VAL A 168 15.62 1.08 -7.51
N GLU A 169 15.46 2.40 -7.38
CA GLU A 169 16.36 3.18 -6.56
C GLU A 169 16.50 2.49 -5.20
N MET A 170 17.74 2.26 -4.75
CA MET A 170 18.01 2.15 -3.32
C MET A 170 18.07 3.58 -2.80
N PRO A 171 17.00 4.13 -2.20
CA PRO A 171 17.06 5.48 -1.65
C PRO A 171 18.16 5.54 -0.59
N ALA A 172 18.80 6.70 -0.47
CA ALA A 172 19.66 6.97 0.67
C ALA A 172 18.88 6.68 1.97
N PHE A 173 19.53 6.06 2.95
CA PHE A 173 18.91 5.84 4.27
C PHE A 173 18.91 7.14 5.08
N GLU A 174 18.20 8.14 4.56
CA GLU A 174 18.02 9.46 5.15
C GLU A 174 16.52 9.76 5.28
N ASN A 175 16.04 9.66 6.52
CA ASN A 175 14.92 10.45 7.06
C ASN A 175 13.47 10.12 6.61
N THR A 176 13.14 8.86 6.30
CA THR A 176 11.72 8.44 6.15
C THR A 176 10.91 8.50 7.45
N GLU A 177 11.55 8.60 8.62
CA GLU A 177 10.86 8.89 9.89
C GLU A 177 10.16 10.27 9.88
N THR A 178 10.67 11.24 9.11
CA THR A 178 10.14 12.62 9.15
C THR A 178 8.82 12.80 8.40
N GLU A 179 8.61 12.17 7.25
CA GLU A 179 7.35 12.31 6.50
C GLU A 179 6.18 11.60 7.19
N LEU A 180 6.39 10.36 7.68
CA LEU A 180 5.34 9.67 8.44
C LEU A 180 5.05 10.36 9.77
N ALA A 181 6.07 10.91 10.45
CA ALA A 181 5.83 11.76 11.62
C ALA A 181 5.04 13.03 11.26
N GLN A 182 5.40 13.74 10.18
CA GLN A 182 4.67 14.91 9.72
C GLN A 182 3.23 14.57 9.34
N PHE A 183 2.98 13.47 8.63
CA PHE A 183 1.62 13.02 8.29
C PHE A 183 0.84 12.63 9.54
N VAL A 184 1.44 11.92 10.50
CA VAL A 184 0.79 11.60 11.79
C VAL A 184 0.54 12.85 12.63
N HIS A 185 1.41 13.86 12.61
CA HIS A 185 1.21 15.14 13.29
C HIS A 185 0.14 15.99 12.60
N ALA A 186 0.12 16.04 11.27
CA ALA A 186 -0.89 16.71 10.46
C ALA A 186 -2.26 16.04 10.61
N TRP A 187 -2.33 14.71 10.59
CA TRP A 187 -3.56 13.95 10.83
C TRP A 187 -4.03 14.10 12.27
N ARG A 188 -3.14 14.05 13.27
CA ARG A 188 -3.47 14.43 14.67
C ARG A 188 -3.88 15.90 14.81
N ALA A 189 -3.40 16.81 13.97
CA ALA A 189 -3.85 18.21 13.96
C ALA A 189 -5.22 18.36 13.29
N LEU A 190 -5.47 17.68 12.17
CA LEU A 190 -6.72 17.67 11.42
C LEU A 190 -7.83 17.00 12.24
N VAL A 191 -7.56 15.83 12.85
CA VAL A 191 -8.47 15.18 13.80
C VAL A 191 -8.75 16.10 15.00
N ARG A 192 -7.73 16.76 15.60
CA ARG A 192 -7.98 17.77 16.66
C ARG A 192 -8.76 18.99 16.17
N CYS A 193 -8.63 19.38 14.90
CA CYS A 193 -9.32 20.53 14.32
C CYS A 193 -10.78 20.22 13.97
N VAL A 194 -11.05 19.09 13.32
CA VAL A 194 -12.39 18.53 13.09
C VAL A 194 -13.07 18.27 14.44
N TRP A 195 -12.39 17.64 15.39
CA TRP A 195 -12.95 17.41 16.72
C TRP A 195 -13.16 18.72 17.49
N ARG A 196 -12.32 19.75 17.37
CA ARG A 196 -12.64 21.11 17.90
C ARG A 196 -13.85 21.73 17.21
N ARG A 197 -13.98 21.58 15.88
CA ARG A 197 -15.08 22.11 15.07
C ARG A 197 -16.42 21.46 15.43
N PHE A 198 -16.45 20.17 15.73
CA PHE A 198 -17.68 19.43 16.07
C PHE A 198 -17.95 19.29 17.59
N ARG A 199 -16.93 19.23 18.46
CA ARG A 199 -17.12 19.13 19.92
C ARG A 199 -17.83 20.35 20.51
N ARG A 200 -17.61 21.55 19.97
CA ARG A 200 -18.35 22.76 20.40
C ARG A 200 -19.84 22.68 20.07
N PRO A 201 -20.30 22.49 18.82
CA PRO A 201 -21.73 22.37 18.52
C PRO A 201 -22.37 21.15 19.18
N ILE A 202 -21.71 19.98 19.26
CA ILE A 202 -22.29 18.78 19.92
C ILE A 202 -22.56 19.02 21.42
N ILE A 203 -21.64 19.67 22.13
CA ILE A 203 -21.87 20.04 23.54
C ILE A 203 -22.98 21.11 23.65
N MET A 204 -23.01 22.09 22.75
CA MET A 204 -24.00 23.16 22.79
C MET A 204 -25.42 22.69 22.45
N THR A 205 -25.61 21.80 21.46
CA THR A 205 -26.92 21.22 21.16
C THR A 205 -27.39 20.29 22.28
N SER A 206 -26.48 19.54 22.91
CA SER A 206 -26.78 18.71 24.08
C SER A 206 -27.22 19.56 25.29
N LEU A 207 -26.50 20.65 25.60
CA LEU A 207 -26.86 21.56 26.69
C LEU A 207 -28.18 22.30 26.43
N LEU A 208 -28.40 22.81 25.21
CA LEU A 208 -29.67 23.46 24.84
C LEU A 208 -30.85 22.47 24.90
N SER A 209 -30.68 21.25 24.41
CA SER A 209 -31.66 20.18 24.53
C SER A 209 -32.02 19.91 26.00
N ASN A 210 -31.01 19.75 26.86
CA ASN A 210 -31.23 19.45 28.28
C ASN A 210 -31.89 20.62 29.03
N ILE A 211 -31.52 21.87 28.72
CA ILE A 211 -32.18 23.07 29.28
C ILE A 211 -33.66 23.13 28.87
N VAL A 212 -33.98 22.84 27.60
CA VAL A 212 -35.38 22.77 27.14
C VAL A 212 -36.14 21.63 27.82
N PHE A 213 -35.51 20.47 28.02
CA PHE A 213 -36.13 19.32 28.69
C PHE A 213 -36.41 19.59 30.18
N ILE A 214 -35.48 20.24 30.88
CA ILE A 214 -35.66 20.70 32.27
C ILE A 214 -36.76 21.78 32.34
N GLY A 215 -36.76 22.73 31.40
CA GLY A 215 -37.81 23.75 31.31
C GLY A 215 -39.21 23.16 31.07
N LEU A 216 -39.31 22.11 30.25
CA LEU A 216 -40.55 21.37 30.01
C LEU A 216 -41.02 20.63 31.28
N LEU A 217 -40.11 19.93 31.98
CA LEU A 217 -40.42 19.25 33.24
C LEU A 217 -40.87 20.22 34.35
N LEU A 218 -40.24 21.40 34.43
CA LEU A 218 -40.65 22.46 35.36
C LEU A 218 -42.00 23.07 34.96
N MET A 219 -42.29 23.23 33.67
CA MET A 219 -43.62 23.63 33.19
C MET A 219 -44.71 22.61 33.51
N THR A 220 -44.46 21.31 33.33
CA THR A 220 -45.44 20.27 33.71
C THR A 220 -45.66 20.23 35.22
N ALA A 221 -44.60 20.29 36.03
CA ALA A 221 -44.73 20.31 37.50
C ALA A 221 -45.41 21.59 38.02
N ALA A 222 -45.15 22.75 37.41
CA ALA A 222 -45.84 23.99 37.75
C ALA A 222 -47.33 23.95 37.35
N TRP A 223 -47.67 23.35 36.20
CA TRP A 223 -49.05 23.15 35.79
C TRP A 223 -49.78 22.17 36.70
N GLU A 224 -49.16 21.04 37.07
CA GLU A 224 -49.72 20.09 38.03
C GLU A 224 -49.92 20.71 39.42
N ASN A 225 -48.97 21.51 39.91
CA ASN A 225 -49.13 22.27 41.15
C ASN A 225 -50.27 23.29 41.07
N ALA A 226 -50.38 24.07 40.00
CA ALA A 226 -51.47 25.03 39.82
C ALA A 226 -52.85 24.35 39.61
N VAL A 227 -52.89 23.15 39.03
CA VAL A 227 -54.09 22.31 38.95
C VAL A 227 -54.41 21.71 40.33
N SER A 228 -53.41 21.33 41.12
CA SER A 228 -53.56 20.84 42.49
C SER A 228 -54.09 21.94 43.42
N GLU A 229 -53.55 23.15 43.33
CA GLU A 229 -54.01 24.32 44.08
C GLU A 229 -55.44 24.73 43.69
N LYS A 230 -55.80 24.66 42.39
CA LYS A 230 -57.19 24.85 41.93
C LYS A 230 -58.12 23.74 42.45
N LYS A 231 -57.68 22.48 42.49
CA LYS A 231 -58.45 21.38 43.08
C LYS A 231 -58.58 21.53 44.60
N ALA A 232 -57.54 21.99 45.29
CA ALA A 232 -57.53 22.20 46.73
C ALA A 232 -58.40 23.39 47.13
N THR A 233 -58.37 24.50 46.38
CA THR A 233 -59.28 25.64 46.58
C THR A 233 -60.73 25.29 46.20
N GLN A 234 -60.97 24.50 45.15
CA GLN A 234 -62.31 23.96 44.87
C GLN A 234 -62.80 23.01 45.97
N ALA A 235 -61.95 22.12 46.49
CA ALA A 235 -62.29 21.24 47.60
C ALA A 235 -62.50 22.01 48.92
N ALA A 236 -61.74 23.09 49.16
CA ALA A 236 -61.94 23.96 50.32
C ALA A 236 -63.24 24.78 50.20
N ILE A 237 -63.54 25.34 49.02
CA ILE A 237 -64.81 26.00 48.75
C ILE A 237 -65.97 25.00 48.88
N GLN A 238 -65.81 23.78 48.39
CA GLN A 238 -66.84 22.74 48.50
C GLN A 238 -67.03 22.28 49.95
N LEU A 239 -65.97 22.11 50.73
CA LEU A 239 -66.05 21.84 52.17
C LEU A 239 -66.59 23.04 52.96
N GLU A 240 -66.40 24.28 52.50
CA GLU A 240 -67.03 25.47 53.10
C GLU A 240 -68.52 25.57 52.70
N THR A 241 -68.92 25.26 51.46
CA THR A 241 -70.34 25.26 51.08
C THR A 241 -71.09 24.09 51.72
N GLU A 242 -70.49 22.90 51.79
CA GLU A 242 -71.04 21.75 52.52
C GLU A 242 -71.02 21.99 54.03
N GLY A 243 -69.95 22.56 54.59
CA GLY A 243 -69.87 22.94 56.01
C GLY A 243 -70.81 24.08 56.41
N ARG A 244 -71.17 24.96 55.46
CA ARG A 244 -72.14 26.06 55.65
C ARG A 244 -73.57 25.66 55.32
N ALA A 245 -73.77 24.58 54.56
CA ALA A 245 -75.05 23.88 54.43
C ALA A 245 -75.31 22.88 55.59
N ALA A 246 -74.25 22.39 56.24
CA ALA A 246 -74.29 21.52 57.41
C ALA A 246 -74.09 22.27 58.75
N ALA A 247 -73.98 23.60 58.73
CA ALA A 247 -74.06 24.44 59.92
C ALA A 247 -75.49 24.33 60.51
N PRO A 248 -75.66 23.84 61.75
CA PRO A 248 -76.88 23.11 62.08
C PRO A 248 -78.05 23.97 62.57
N VAL A 249 -79.25 23.65 62.08
CA VAL A 249 -80.52 23.95 62.77
C VAL A 249 -81.14 22.62 63.24
N ASN A 250 -80.81 22.24 64.48
CA ASN A 250 -81.45 21.21 65.32
C ASN A 250 -81.47 19.75 64.80
N GLY A 251 -80.90 18.79 65.55
CA GLY A 251 -80.95 17.38 65.11
C GLY A 251 -80.50 16.22 66.03
N ALA A 252 -79.94 16.45 67.22
CA ALA A 252 -79.76 15.48 68.33
C ALA A 252 -79.20 14.04 68.10
N ARG A 253 -78.23 13.68 68.97
CA ARG A 253 -77.91 12.32 69.52
C ARG A 253 -77.13 11.27 68.70
N GLN A 254 -76.03 10.84 69.35
CA GLN A 254 -75.61 9.44 69.62
C GLN A 254 -74.79 8.61 68.59
N ALA A 255 -73.50 8.50 68.92
CA ALA A 255 -72.80 7.25 69.28
C ALA A 255 -72.19 6.30 68.21
N ALA A 256 -71.06 5.70 68.65
CA ALA A 256 -70.42 4.46 68.21
C ALA A 256 -69.69 4.39 66.85
N ALA A 257 -68.44 3.90 66.92
CA ALA A 257 -67.63 3.33 65.84
C ALA A 257 -67.84 1.78 65.85
N PRO A 258 -66.95 0.88 65.34
CA PRO A 258 -65.72 1.01 64.53
C PRO A 258 -65.60 -0.06 63.38
N VAL A 259 -64.35 -0.35 62.93
CA VAL A 259 -63.84 -1.65 62.38
C VAL A 259 -63.53 -1.79 60.86
N ASN A 260 -62.22 -1.79 60.58
CA ASN A 260 -61.37 -2.69 59.75
C ASN A 260 -61.81 -3.33 58.41
N GLY A 261 -60.89 -3.31 57.43
CA GLY A 261 -60.70 -4.28 56.33
C GLY A 261 -59.57 -3.83 55.39
N ALA A 262 -58.43 -4.52 55.26
CA ALA A 262 -58.15 -5.72 54.44
C ALA A 262 -58.21 -5.45 52.91
N ARG A 263 -57.30 -5.93 52.03
CA ARG A 263 -56.13 -6.85 52.12
C ARG A 263 -55.18 -6.61 50.90
N GLN A 264 -53.85 -6.84 50.97
CA GLN A 264 -53.09 -8.00 50.40
C GLN A 264 -53.41 -8.38 48.93
N ALA A 265 -52.48 -8.69 48.01
CA ALA A 265 -51.00 -8.86 48.02
C ALA A 265 -50.42 -8.44 46.61
N ALA A 266 -49.26 -8.83 46.04
CA ALA A 266 -48.21 -9.84 46.29
C ALA A 266 -46.87 -9.48 45.55
N ALA A 267 -45.91 -10.42 45.49
CA ALA A 267 -44.69 -10.43 44.65
C ALA A 267 -44.47 -11.86 44.07
N PRO A 268 -43.42 -12.19 43.25
CA PRO A 268 -41.97 -12.19 43.57
C PRO A 268 -41.13 -11.52 42.43
N SER A 269 -39.81 -11.71 42.16
CA SER A 269 -38.75 -12.65 42.58
C SER A 269 -37.33 -12.05 42.34
N VAL A 270 -36.25 -12.80 42.63
CA VAL A 270 -34.84 -12.55 42.21
C VAL A 270 -34.24 -13.86 41.64
N PRO A 271 -33.14 -13.83 40.84
CA PRO A 271 -31.81 -14.12 41.41
C PRO A 271 -30.61 -13.37 40.77
N HIS A 272 -29.42 -13.64 41.32
CA HIS A 272 -28.08 -13.11 40.98
C HIS A 272 -27.52 -13.55 39.60
N ILE A 273 -26.49 -12.82 39.11
CA ILE A 273 -25.13 -13.34 38.84
C ILE A 273 -24.14 -12.17 38.66
N GLU A 274 -22.83 -12.44 38.76
CA GLU A 274 -21.75 -11.47 39.00
C GLU A 274 -21.02 -11.00 37.72
N THR A 275 -20.24 -9.91 37.83
CA THR A 275 -19.27 -9.48 36.80
C THR A 275 -17.84 -9.51 37.34
N HIS A 276 -17.06 -10.49 36.92
CA HIS A 276 -15.60 -10.50 37.08
C HIS A 276 -14.92 -10.32 35.71
N THR A 277 -14.13 -9.26 35.58
CA THR A 277 -13.19 -9.06 34.47
C THR A 277 -11.79 -8.94 35.05
N ILE A 278 -10.97 -9.97 34.87
CA ILE A 278 -9.56 -9.94 35.25
C ILE A 278 -8.74 -9.37 34.08
N ILE A 279 -7.84 -8.45 34.41
CA ILE A 279 -6.82 -7.94 33.49
C ILE A 279 -5.69 -8.95 33.44
N HIS A 280 -5.15 -9.22 32.25
CA HIS A 280 -3.97 -10.07 32.08
C HIS A 280 -2.89 -9.32 31.30
N GLU A 281 -1.67 -9.40 31.82
CA GLU A 281 -0.41 -9.35 31.06
C GLU A 281 -0.21 -10.70 30.33
#